data_AF-X1RPN3-F1
#
_entry.id   AF-X1RPN3-F1
#
_cell.length_a   1.000
_cell.length_b   1.000
_cell.length_c   1.000
_cell.angle_alpha   90.00
_cell.angle_beta   90.00
_cell.angle_gamma   90.00
#
_symmetry.space_group_name_H-M   'P 1'
#
loop_
_entity.id
_entity.type
_entity.pdbx_description
1 polymer ?
#
loop_
_entity_poly.entity_id
_entity_poly.type
_entity_poly.pdbx_seq_one_letter_code
_entity_poly.pdbx_strand_id
1 'polypeptide(L)'
;MSTMFAFLVGKKISLRQRLIMQESLNQFSIGGLVRLAKYILIFTAVIEIVGAVILFFYWQRIYSPLQALYMAVFHSISAFCNAGFSLFSDSIMHYKGDLVIN
;
A
#
# COMPACT_ATOMS: atom_id res chain seq x y z
N MET A 1 -7.23 1.07 4.68
CA MET A 1 -7.10 1.98 3.51
C MET A 1 -8.43 2.52 2.99
N SER A 2 -9.54 1.77 3.04
CA SER A 2 -10.86 2.24 2.57
C SER A 2 -11.36 3.50 3.29
N THR A 3 -11.06 3.64 4.60
CA THR A 3 -11.33 4.86 5.36
C THR A 3 -10.43 6.02 4.90
N MET A 4 -9.15 5.76 4.62
CA MET A 4 -8.17 6.75 4.11
C MET A 4 -8.58 7.36 2.75
N PHE A 5 -9.18 6.57 1.86
CA PHE A 5 -9.70 7.04 0.57
C PHE A 5 -10.82 8.08 0.71
N ALA A 6 -11.66 7.96 1.74
CA ALA A 6 -12.69 8.96 2.04
C ALA A 6 -12.12 10.32 2.48
N PHE A 7 -10.86 10.38 2.97
CA PHE A 7 -10.20 11.63 3.38
C PHE A 7 -9.55 12.39 2.22
N LEU A 8 -9.17 11.70 1.13
CA LEU A 8 -8.60 12.32 -0.08
C LEU A 8 -9.64 13.14 -0.88
N VAL A 9 -10.94 12.91 -0.65
CA VAL A 9 -12.05 13.55 -1.40
C VAL A 9 -12.27 15.04 -1.02
N GLY A 10 -11.41 15.64 -0.19
CA GLY A 10 -11.40 17.10 0.00
C GLY A 10 -12.65 17.71 0.65
N LYS A 11 -13.55 16.89 1.20
CA LYS A 11 -14.69 17.40 1.97
C LYS A 11 -14.21 17.94 3.32
N LYS A 12 -14.66 19.15 3.68
CA LYS A 12 -14.42 19.75 5.00
C LYS A 12 -14.73 18.71 6.09
N ILE A 13 -13.73 18.39 6.89
CA ILE A 13 -13.82 17.33 7.89
C ILE A 13 -14.79 17.79 8.99
N SER A 14 -15.93 17.11 9.08
CA SER A 14 -16.91 17.30 10.15
C SER A 14 -16.36 16.77 11.49
N LEU A 15 -16.73 17.41 12.61
CA LEU A 15 -16.40 16.96 13.97
C LEU A 15 -16.71 15.47 14.21
N ARG A 16 -17.79 14.97 13.59
CA ARG A 16 -18.19 13.56 13.69
C ARG A 16 -17.17 12.62 13.05
N GLN A 17 -16.56 13.02 11.93
CA GLN A 17 -15.50 12.24 11.28
C GLN A 17 -14.20 12.28 12.09
N ARG A 18 -13.90 13.38 12.79
CA ARG A 18 -12.75 13.47 13.70
C ARG A 18 -12.89 12.53 14.89
N LEU A 19 -14.08 12.39 15.46
CA LEU A 19 -14.35 11.49 16.59
C LEU A 19 -14.24 10.00 16.21
N ILE A 20 -14.83 9.58 15.08
CA ILE A 20 -14.72 8.18 14.61
C ILE A 20 -13.25 7.82 14.34
N MET A 21 -12.50 8.78 13.82
CA MET A 21 -11.08 8.60 13.52
C MET A 21 -10.22 8.58 14.80
N GLN A 22 -10.63 9.30 15.85
CA GLN A 22 -10.04 9.24 17.19
C GLN A 22 -10.16 7.84 17.80
N GLU A 23 -11.34 7.23 17.66
CA GLU A 23 -11.66 5.89 18.15
C GLU A 23 -10.95 4.80 17.34
N SER A 24 -10.92 4.95 16.01
CA SER A 24 -10.25 3.99 15.11
C SER A 24 -8.72 4.02 15.19
N LEU A 25 -8.13 5.16 15.58
CA LEU A 25 -6.67 5.35 15.69
C LEU A 25 -6.17 5.39 17.15
N ASN A 26 -7.07 5.24 18.12
CA ASN A 26 -6.78 5.27 19.57
C ASN A 26 -5.89 6.47 19.99
N GLN A 27 -6.15 7.65 19.44
CA GLN A 27 -5.28 8.83 19.52
C GLN A 27 -6.02 10.04 20.11
N PHE A 28 -5.59 10.58 21.26
CA PHE A 28 -6.30 11.63 22.02
C PHE A 28 -6.22 13.07 21.47
N SER A 29 -5.63 13.32 20.28
CA SER A 29 -5.54 14.69 19.74
C SER A 29 -6.04 14.83 18.28
N ILE A 30 -7.12 15.59 18.12
CA ILE A 30 -7.79 15.86 16.83
C ILE A 30 -6.94 16.76 15.91
N GLY A 31 -6.03 17.57 16.48
CA GLY A 31 -5.22 18.54 15.73
C GLY A 31 -4.09 17.93 14.88
N GLY A 32 -3.61 16.73 15.25
CA GLY A 32 -2.50 16.05 14.56
C GLY A 32 -2.93 15.03 13.51
N LEU A 33 -4.23 14.75 13.40
CA LEU A 33 -4.75 13.57 12.70
C LEU A 33 -4.55 13.63 11.19
N VAL A 34 -4.76 14.82 10.59
CA VAL A 34 -4.53 15.04 9.16
C VAL A 34 -3.03 14.97 8.84
N ARG A 35 -2.17 15.45 9.75
CA ARG A 35 -0.72 15.39 9.60
C ARG A 35 -0.22 13.94 9.69
N LEU A 36 -0.74 13.17 10.65
CA LEU A 36 -0.46 11.74 10.79
C LEU A 36 -0.89 10.96 9.55
N ALA A 37 -2.12 11.17 9.07
CA ALA A 37 -2.63 10.52 7.85
C ALA A 37 -1.77 10.85 6.62
N LYS A 38 -1.33 12.10 6.47
CA LYS A 38 -0.41 12.51 5.39
C LYS A 38 0.95 11.82 5.50
N TYR A 39 1.50 11.71 6.71
CA TYR A 39 2.77 10.99 6.93
C TYR A 39 2.63 9.51 6.60
N ILE A 40 1.56 8.85 7.03
CA ILE A 40 1.29 7.44 6.71
C ILE A 40 1.19 7.26 5.20
N LEU A 41 0.43 8.12 4.50
CA LEU A 41 0.28 8.03 3.04
C LEU A 41 1.61 8.20 2.30
N ILE A 42 2.43 9.17 2.69
CA ILE A 42 3.75 9.38 2.08
C ILE A 42 4.66 8.19 2.37
N PHE A 43 4.69 7.71 3.62
CA PHE A 43 5.51 6.59 4.03
C PHE A 43 5.13 5.30 3.30
N THR A 44 3.83 5.01 3.20
CA THR A 44 3.27 3.92 2.41
C THR A 44 3.69 4.03 0.95
N ALA A 45 3.49 5.19 0.31
CA ALA A 45 3.84 5.38 -1.09
C ALA A 45 5.34 5.16 -1.34
N VAL A 46 6.22 5.61 -0.42
CA VAL A 46 7.67 5.37 -0.52
C VAL A 46 7.98 3.87 -0.46
N ILE A 47 7.41 3.14 0.49
CA ILE A 47 7.63 1.69 0.61
C ILE A 47 7.10 0.96 -0.61
N GLU A 48 5.90 1.30 -1.08
CA GLU A 48 5.29 0.69 -2.28
C GLU A 48 6.14 0.93 -3.53
N ILE A 49 6.70 2.14 -3.70
CA ILE A 49 7.60 2.45 -4.82
C ILE A 49 8.90 1.65 -4.70
N VAL A 50 9.53 1.60 -3.53
CA VAL A 50 10.78 0.84 -3.33
C VAL A 50 10.56 -0.65 -3.59
N GLY A 51 9.48 -1.23 -3.04
CA GLY A 51 9.10 -2.62 -3.28
C GLY A 51 8.82 -2.89 -4.76
N ALA A 52 8.11 -1.98 -5.44
CA ALA A 52 7.81 -2.12 -6.87
C ALA A 52 9.07 -2.03 -7.73
N VAL A 53 10.03 -1.16 -7.40
CA VAL A 53 11.30 -1.06 -8.12
C VAL A 53 12.13 -2.34 -7.96
N ILE A 54 12.22 -2.89 -6.76
CA ILE A 54 12.93 -4.16 -6.51
C ILE A 54 12.28 -5.31 -7.29
N LEU A 55 10.96 -5.46 -7.18
CA LEU A 55 10.20 -6.49 -7.89
C LEU A 55 10.28 -6.32 -9.41
N PHE A 56 10.32 -5.07 -9.90
CA PHE A 56 10.46 -4.78 -11.32
C PHE A 56 11.81 -5.25 -11.85
N PHE A 57 12.92 -4.92 -11.17
CA PHE A 57 14.25 -5.35 -11.59
C PHE A 57 14.44 -6.87 -11.54
N TYR A 58 13.69 -7.56 -10.67
CA TYR A 58 13.63 -9.01 -10.62
C TYR A 58 12.82 -9.58 -11.81
N TRP A 59 11.58 -9.13 -12.01
CA TRP A 59 10.68 -9.69 -13.04
C TRP A 59 10.98 -9.26 -14.48
N GLN A 60 11.65 -8.14 -14.71
CA GLN A 60 12.08 -7.73 -16.07
C GLN A 60 13.02 -8.74 -16.74
N ARG A 61 13.67 -9.64 -15.96
CA ARG A 61 14.56 -10.68 -16.49
C ARG A 61 13.78 -11.85 -17.10
N ILE A 62 12.49 -11.96 -16.75
CA ILE A 62 11.62 -13.10 -17.07
C ILE A 62 10.47 -12.67 -17.98
N TYR A 63 9.91 -11.47 -17.74
CA TYR A 63 8.74 -10.93 -18.44
C TYR A 63 9.09 -9.69 -19.26
N SER A 64 8.24 -9.36 -20.24
CA SER A 64 8.37 -8.12 -21.00
C SER A 64 8.33 -6.89 -20.07
N PRO A 65 9.02 -5.78 -20.38
CA PRO A 65 9.14 -4.63 -19.48
C PRO A 65 7.79 -4.08 -19.02
N LEU A 66 6.78 -4.07 -19.90
CA LEU A 66 5.45 -3.58 -19.58
C LEU A 66 4.70 -4.52 -18.62
N GLN A 67 4.83 -5.84 -18.81
CA GLN A 67 4.24 -6.84 -17.92
C GLN A 67 4.93 -6.87 -16.56
N ALA A 68 6.27 -6.80 -16.55
CA ALA A 68 7.06 -6.73 -15.32
C ALA A 68 6.70 -5.50 -14.48
N LEU A 69 6.48 -4.34 -15.11
CA LEU A 69 6.05 -3.13 -14.41
C LEU A 69 4.68 -3.31 -13.75
N TYR A 70 3.72 -3.83 -14.51
CA TYR A 70 2.37 -4.07 -13.99
C TYR A 70 2.37 -5.07 -12.83
N MET A 71 3.10 -6.19 -12.98
CA MET A 71 3.21 -7.21 -11.94
C MET A 71 3.91 -6.68 -10.69
N ALA A 72 4.99 -5.92 -10.84
CA ALA A 72 5.76 -5.39 -9.72
C ALA A 72 4.97 -4.38 -8.90
N VAL A 73 4.26 -3.45 -9.55
CA VAL A 73 3.43 -2.46 -8.86
C VAL A 73 2.27 -3.14 -8.13
N PHE A 74 1.58 -4.07 -8.78
CA PHE A 74 0.45 -4.78 -8.18
C PHE A 74 0.86 -5.59 -6.96
N HIS A 75 1.94 -6.38 -7.07
CA HIS A 75 2.40 -7.21 -5.96
C HIS A 75 2.99 -6.38 -4.81
N SER A 76 3.68 -5.26 -5.10
CA SER A 76 4.17 -4.35 -4.06
C SER A 76 3.03 -3.77 -3.21
N ILE A 77 1.98 -3.26 -3.86
CA ILE A 77 0.80 -2.70 -3.17
C ILE A 77 0.05 -3.80 -2.40
N SER A 78 -0.14 -4.97 -3.02
CA SER A 78 -0.83 -6.11 -2.40
C SER A 78 -0.09 -6.62 -1.16
N ALA A 79 1.24 -6.75 -1.23
CA ALA A 79 2.09 -7.16 -0.12
C ALA A 79 2.09 -6.12 1.00
N PHE A 80 2.22 -4.82 0.68
CA PHE A 80 2.17 -3.75 1.68
C PHE A 80 0.81 -3.68 2.38
N CYS A 81 -0.28 -3.83 1.63
CA CYS A 81 -1.63 -3.87 2.19
C CYS A 81 -1.97 -5.21 2.88
N ASN A 82 -1.04 -6.17 2.92
CA ASN A 82 -1.27 -7.54 3.39
C ASN A 82 -2.55 -8.16 2.79
N ALA A 83 -2.81 -7.85 1.52
CA ALA A 83 -4.05 -8.21 0.83
C ALA A 83 -4.02 -9.67 0.34
N GLY A 84 -2.82 -10.25 0.16
CA GLY A 84 -2.65 -11.63 -0.28
C GLY A 84 -3.07 -11.90 -1.72
N PHE A 85 -3.39 -10.86 -2.50
CA PHE A 85 -3.75 -11.00 -3.91
C PHE A 85 -2.50 -11.11 -4.78
N SER A 86 -2.54 -12.05 -5.72
CA SER A 86 -1.48 -12.30 -6.70
C SER A 86 -2.10 -12.35 -8.09
N LEU A 87 -1.38 -11.82 -9.09
CA LEU A 87 -1.76 -11.93 -10.50
C LEU A 87 -1.43 -13.30 -11.09
N PHE A 88 -0.61 -14.10 -10.41
CA PHE A 88 -0.30 -15.47 -10.81
C PHE A 88 -1.46 -16.42 -10.47
N SER A 89 -1.76 -17.36 -11.37
CA SER A 89 -2.77 -18.42 -11.18
C SER A 89 -2.52 -19.26 -9.93
N ASP A 90 -1.25 -19.37 -9.54
CA ASP A 90 -0.79 -20.27 -8.47
C ASP A 90 -0.53 -19.50 -7.17
N SER A 91 -0.90 -18.21 -7.11
CA SER A 91 -0.39 -17.27 -6.11
C SER A 91 1.16 -17.18 -6.13
N ILE A 92 1.79 -16.76 -5.04
CA ILE A 92 3.27 -16.65 -4.90
C ILE A 92 3.89 -18.03 -4.57
N MET A 93 3.13 -19.12 -4.66
CA MET A 93 3.56 -20.47 -4.24
C MET A 93 4.80 -20.98 -4.99
N HIS A 94 4.99 -20.55 -6.24
CA HIS A 94 6.16 -20.90 -7.05
C HIS A 94 7.46 -20.24 -6.56
N TYR A 95 7.37 -19.17 -5.77
CA TYR A 95 8.50 -18.42 -5.23
C TYR A 95 8.81 -18.78 -3.77
N LYS A 96 8.24 -19.88 -3.27
CA LYS A 96 8.47 -20.35 -1.90
C LYS A 96 9.94 -20.73 -1.72
N GLY A 97 10.72 -19.84 -1.10
CA GLY A 97 12.16 -19.99 -0.87
C GLY A 97 13.04 -18.94 -1.54
N ASP A 98 12.48 -18.01 -2.31
CA ASP A 98 13.23 -16.89 -2.90
C ASP A 98 13.38 -15.73 -1.89
N LEU A 99 14.63 -15.42 -1.53
CA LEU A 99 14.99 -14.35 -0.58
C LEU A 99 14.54 -12.94 -1.01
N VAL A 100 14.25 -12.72 -2.30
CA VAL A 100 13.83 -11.42 -2.81
C VAL A 100 12.31 -11.23 -2.71
N ILE A 101 11.55 -12.33 -2.71
CA ILE A 101 10.08 -12.30 -2.75
C ILE A 101 9.45 -12.69 -1.40
N ASN A 102 10.15 -13.47 -0.58
CA ASN A 102 9.68 -14.02 0.70
C ASN A 102 10.30 -13.26 1.88
#